data_AF-A0A7Z0X2P7-F1
#
_entry.id   AF-A0A7Z0X2P7-F1
#
_cell.length_a   1.000
_cell.length_b   1.000
_cell.length_c   1.000
_cell.angle_alpha   90.00
_cell.angle_beta   90.00
_cell.angle_gamma   90.00
#
_symmetry.space_group_name_H-M   'P 1'
#
loop_
_entity.id
_entity.type
_entity.pdbx_description
1 polymer ?
#
loop_
_entity_poly.entity_id
_entity_poly.type
_entity_poly.pdbx_seq_one_letter_code
_entity_poly.pdbx_strand_id
1 'polypeptide(L)' 'MGLADSHTIAVNIDGKETTLQVDEDLQDKVNSIEEGKKVEVQYKKGGNGVLELKSIETK' A
#
# COMPACT_ATOMS: atom_id res chain seq x y z
N MET A 1 -10.36 17.91 4.93
CA MET A 1 -9.78 17.29 3.73
C MET A 1 -8.43 16.74 4.14
N GLY A 2 -8.40 15.47 4.56
CA GLY A 2 -7.15 14.78 4.84
C GLY A 2 -6.65 14.22 3.51
N LEU A 3 -5.73 14.93 2.86
CA LEU A 3 -4.93 14.33 1.82
C LEU A 3 -4.09 13.30 2.57
N ALA A 4 -4.49 12.03 2.55
CA ALA A 4 -3.55 10.97 2.90
C ALA A 4 -2.34 11.25 2.00
N ASP A 5 -1.20 11.58 2.61
CA ASP A 5 0.03 11.87 1.89
C ASP A 5 0.18 10.83 0.79
N SER A 6 0.13 11.28 -0.47
CA SER A 6 -0.18 10.47 -1.66
C SER A 6 0.74 9.26 -1.86
N HIS A 7 1.79 9.14 -1.05
CA HIS A 7 2.82 8.13 -1.09
C HIS A 7 2.58 6.96 -0.11
N THR A 8 1.45 6.88 0.60
CA THR A 8 1.18 5.75 1.50
C THR A 8 -0.23 5.21 1.37
N ILE A 9 -0.36 3.88 1.47
CA ILE A 9 -1.65 3.20 1.58
C ILE A 9 -1.78 2.51 2.92
N ALA A 10 -3.01 2.45 3.44
CA ALA A 10 -3.36 1.61 4.57
C ALA A 10 -3.90 0.28 4.05
N VAL A 11 -3.29 -0.83 4.47
CA VAL A 11 -3.78 -2.18 4.20
C VAL A 11 -4.04 -2.89 5.53
N ASN A 12 -5.11 -3.67 5.59
CA ASN A 12 -5.36 -4.53 6.73
C ASN A 12 -4.69 -5.89 6.50
N ILE A 13 -3.63 -6.18 7.26
CA ILE A 13 -2.92 -7.46 7.23
C ILE A 13 -3.18 -8.14 8.56
N ASP A 14 -3.82 -9.31 8.54
CA ASP A 14 -4.12 -10.11 9.74
C ASP A 14 -4.92 -9.35 10.81
N GLY A 15 -5.89 -8.52 10.40
CA GLY A 15 -6.68 -7.69 11.31
C GLY A 15 -5.97 -6.42 11.78
N LYS A 16 -4.69 -6.22 11.43
CA LYS A 16 -3.91 -5.04 11.80
C LYS A 16 -3.75 -4.08 10.63
N GLU A 17 -4.16 -2.84 10.83
CA GLU A 17 -3.88 -1.75 9.89
C GLU A 17 -2.37 -1.52 9.79
N THR A 18 -1.86 -1.60 8.58
CA THR A 18 -0.44 -1.47 8.25
C THR A 18 -0.31 -0.48 7.11
N THR A 19 0.54 0.53 7.30
CA THR A 19 0.83 1.52 6.28
C THR A 19 2.01 1.07 5.42
N LEU A 20 1.83 1.09 4.10
CA LEU A 20 2.86 0.79 3.12
C LEU A 20 3.18 2.05 2.32
N GLN A 21 4.47 2.39 2.21
CA GLN A 21 4.91 3.39 1.26
C GLN A 21 4.77 2.87 -0.16
N VAL A 22 4.22 3.70 -1.05
CA VAL A 22 3.97 3.41 -2.45
C VAL A 22 4.91 4.27 -3.27
N ASP A 23 5.77 3.61 -4.07
CA ASP A 23 6.54 4.26 -5.13
C ASP A 23 5.61 4.88 -6.17
N GLU A 24 6.03 5.97 -6.81
CA GLU A 24 5.24 6.68 -7.82
C GLU A 24 4.78 5.76 -8.96
N ASP A 25 5.63 4.83 -9.41
CA ASP A 25 5.31 3.82 -10.43
C ASP A 25 4.12 2.90 -10.05
N LEU A 26 3.86 2.70 -8.76
CA LEU A 26 2.77 1.85 -8.27
C LEU A 26 1.52 2.66 -7.89
N GLN A 27 1.63 3.98 -7.85
CA GLN A 27 0.58 4.88 -7.39
C GLN A 27 -0.65 4.82 -8.30
N ASP A 28 -0.48 4.81 -9.63
CA ASP A 28 -1.58 4.61 -10.58
C ASP A 28 -2.29 3.26 -10.39
N LYS A 29 -1.50 2.20 -10.13
CA LYS A 29 -2.02 0.85 -9.94
C LYS A 29 -2.85 0.77 -8.66
N VAL A 30 -2.35 1.35 -7.58
CA VAL A 30 -3.07 1.48 -6.30
C VAL A 30 -4.36 2.27 -6.47
N ASN A 31 -4.31 3.44 -7.10
CA ASN A 31 -5.49 4.31 -7.28
C ASN A 31 -6.56 3.66 -8.16
N SER A 32 -6.18 2.73 -9.03
CA SER A 32 -7.11 1.95 -9.85
C SER A 32 -7.83 0.84 -9.07
N ILE A 33 -7.38 0.52 -7.85
CA ILE A 33 -7.98 -0.52 -7.02
C ILE A 33 -9.04 0.11 -6.12
N GLU A 34 -10.29 -0.32 -6.30
CA GLU A 34 -11.39 0.09 -5.43
C GLU A 34 -11.18 -0.34 -3.97
N GLU A 35 -11.58 0.54 -3.05
CA GLU A 35 -11.57 0.24 -1.62
C GLU A 35 -12.42 -1.00 -1.29
N GLY A 36 -11.93 -1.84 -0.38
CA GLY A 36 -12.59 -3.09 0.01
C GLY A 36 -12.32 -4.28 -0.92
N LYS A 37 -11.55 -4.10 -2.01
CA LYS A 37 -11.06 -5.23 -2.81
C LYS A 37 -9.99 -6.02 -2.07
N LYS A 38 -9.99 -7.34 -2.30
CA LYS A 38 -8.90 -8.21 -1.84
C LYS A 38 -7.72 -8.04 -2.78
N VAL A 39 -6.58 -7.71 -2.20
CA VAL A 39 -5.32 -7.55 -2.90
C VAL A 39 -4.26 -8.43 -2.27
N GLU A 40 -3.33 -8.86 -3.09
CA GLU A 40 -2.06 -9.42 -2.65
C GLU A 40 -0.99 -8.33 -2.79
N VAL A 41 -0.31 -8.03 -1.68
CA VAL A 41 0.76 -7.04 -1.65
C VAL A 41 2.07 -7.71 -1.30
N GLN A 42 3.11 -7.37 -2.03
CA GLN A 42 4.49 -7.68 -1.65
C GLN A 42 5.11 -6.42 -1.10
N TYR A 43 5.78 -6.51 0.05
CA TYR A 43 6.46 -5.39 0.65
C TYR A 43 7.81 -5.81 1.22
N LYS A 44 8.74 -4.86 1.27
CA LYS A 44 10.02 -5.01 1.99
C LYS A 44 10.04 -4.09 3.21
N LYS A 45 10.73 -4.50 4.27
CA LYS A 45 11.04 -3.61 5.38
C LYS A 45 12.33 -2.87 5.07
N GLY A 46 12.25 -1.57 4.86
CA GLY A 46 13.40 -0.69 4.68
C GLY A 46 14.25 -0.59 5.95
N GLY A 47 15.49 -0.14 5.82
CA GLY A 47 16.44 -0.02 6.93
C GLY A 47 15.97 0.87 8.08
N ASN A 48 15.06 1.81 7.80
CA ASN A 48 14.44 2.71 8.79
C ASN A 48 13.21 2.09 9.48
N GLY A 49 12.88 0.83 9.20
CA GLY A 49 11.72 0.13 9.76
C GLY A 49 10.40 0.38 9.03
N VAL A 50 10.39 1.30 8.05
CA VAL A 50 9.25 1.57 7.16
C VAL A 50 9.03 0.40 6.20
N LEU A 51 7.77 0.07 5.93
CA LEU A 51 7.42 -0.95 4.93
C LEU A 51 7.19 -0.28 3.57
N GLU A 52 7.93 -0.71 2.57
CA GLU A 52 7.87 -0.20 1.20
C GLU A 52 7.18 -1.25 0.32
N LEU A 53 6.11 -0.84 -0.38
CA LEU A 53 5.39 -1.65 -1.33
C LEU A 53 6.30 -1.98 -2.52
N LYS A 54 6.39 -3.27 -2.85
CA LYS A 54 7.11 -3.77 -4.02
C LYS A 54 6.19 -4.08 -5.18
N SER A 55 5.06 -4.69 -4.88
CA SER A 55 4.08 -5.12 -5.87
C SER A 55 2.71 -5.13 -5.23
N ILE A 56 1.69 -4.83 -6.01
CA ILE A 56 0.29 -5.00 -5.63
C ILE A 56 -0.46 -5.67 -6.78
N GLU A 57 -1.26 -6.68 -6.49
CA GLU A 57 -2.08 -7.40 -7.46
C GLU A 57 -3.47 -7.67 -6.88
N THR A 58 -4.51 -7.54 -7.71
CA THR A 58 -5.89 -7.84 -7.34
C THR A 58 -6.16 -9.33 -7.53
N LYS A 59 -6.89 -9.95 -6.58
CA LYS A 59 -7.41 -11.32 -6.71
C LYS A 59 -8.88 -11.35 -7.05
#